data_AF-A0A2E0XEZ8-F1
#
_entry.id   AF-A0A2E0XEZ8-F1
#
_cell.length_a   1.000
_cell.length_b   1.000
_cell.length_c   1.000
_cell.angle_alpha   90.00
_cell.angle_beta   90.00
_cell.angle_gamma   90.00
#
_symmetry.space_group_name_H-M   'P 1'
#
loop_
_entity.id
_entity.type
_entity.pdbx_description
1 polymer ?
#
loop_
_entity_poly.entity_id
_entity_poly.type
_entity_poly.pdbx_seq_one_letter_code
_entity_poly.pdbx_strand_id
1 'polypeptide(L)'
;MVGSGGALFDYDNDDDIDLYLVQGNYLPQPHTGLTNKLYRNDGHHLTDVTKALGLDNNQYGIGVIVGDYDGDGCRDLYLTNFGSNVLCRNDGDGTFTDVT
;
A
#
# COMPACT_ATOMS: atom_id res chain seq x y z
N MET A 1 -8.63 -14.57 14.21
CA MET A 1 -8.73 -13.67 13.04
C MET A 1 -7.68 -12.60 13.25
N VAL A 2 -6.66 -12.53 12.39
CA VAL A 2 -5.76 -11.39 12.37
C VAL A 2 -6.45 -10.35 11.48
N GLY A 3 -6.75 -9.18 12.03
CA GLY A 3 -7.30 -8.08 11.23
C GLY A 3 -6.21 -7.53 10.31
N SER A 4 -6.56 -7.12 9.10
CA SER A 4 -5.62 -6.45 8.21
C SER A 4 -5.41 -5.00 8.66
N GLY A 5 -4.18 -4.51 8.52
CA GLY A 5 -3.80 -3.15 8.88
C GLY A 5 -4.25 -2.09 7.86
N GLY A 6 -4.03 -0.84 8.22
CA GLY A 6 -4.18 0.30 7.32
C GLY A 6 -3.24 1.43 7.74
N ALA A 7 -3.02 2.36 6.83
CA ALA A 7 -2.21 3.55 7.05
C ALA A 7 -2.89 4.79 6.48
N LEU A 8 -2.59 5.92 7.12
CA LEU A 8 -2.94 7.26 6.65
C LEU A 8 -1.62 8.01 6.43
N PHE A 9 -1.41 8.53 5.23
CA PHE A 9 -0.22 9.29 4.85
C PHE A 9 -0.47 10.04 3.56
N ASP A 10 0.29 11.09 3.32
CA ASP A 10 0.34 11.81 2.04
C ASP A 10 1.36 11.09 1.14
N TYR A 11 0.90 10.45 0.04
CA TYR A 11 1.79 9.66 -0.84
C TYR A 11 2.33 10.44 -2.03
N ASP A 12 1.62 11.48 -2.50
CA ASP A 12 2.01 12.29 -3.66
C ASP A 12 2.42 13.73 -3.32
N ASN A 13 2.54 14.04 -2.03
CA ASN A 13 2.94 15.33 -1.48
C ASN A 13 2.00 16.48 -1.90
N ASP A 14 0.70 16.21 -1.93
CA ASP A 14 -0.33 17.18 -2.29
C ASP A 14 -1.00 17.86 -1.07
N ASP A 15 -0.47 17.60 0.14
CA ASP A 15 -0.96 18.06 1.44
C ASP A 15 -2.31 17.47 1.88
N ASP A 16 -2.91 16.54 1.12
CA ASP A 16 -4.05 15.74 1.55
C ASP A 16 -3.59 14.38 2.10
N ILE A 17 -4.32 13.84 3.10
CA ILE A 17 -4.00 12.54 3.69
C ILE A 17 -4.76 11.43 2.96
N ASP A 18 -4.02 10.49 2.39
CA ASP A 18 -4.53 9.34 1.67
C ASP A 18 -4.74 8.12 2.57
N LEU A 19 -5.47 7.13 2.04
CA LEU A 19 -5.84 5.93 2.77
C LEU A 19 -5.29 4.67 2.10
N TYR A 20 -4.42 3.96 2.81
CA TYR A 20 -3.98 2.62 2.42
C TYR A 20 -4.62 1.55 3.31
N LEU A 21 -5.20 0.53 2.68
CA LEU A 21 -5.84 -0.61 3.34
C LEU A 21 -5.15 -1.89 2.90
N VAL A 22 -4.62 -2.62 3.87
CA VAL A 22 -4.13 -3.98 3.67
C VAL A 22 -5.32 -4.91 3.59
N GLN A 23 -5.28 -5.86 2.65
CA GLN A 23 -6.30 -6.90 2.52
C GLN A 23 -5.71 -8.27 2.86
N GLY A 24 -6.53 -9.10 3.52
CA GLY A 24 -6.26 -10.53 3.58
C GLY A 24 -6.60 -11.20 2.23
N ASN A 25 -6.25 -12.48 2.11
CA ASN A 25 -6.66 -13.29 0.96
C ASN A 25 -6.99 -14.73 1.38
N TYR A 26 -7.26 -15.62 0.44
CA TYR A 26 -7.37 -17.05 0.71
C TYR A 26 -5.99 -17.69 0.74
N LEU A 27 -5.84 -18.70 1.61
CA LEU A 27 -4.65 -19.55 1.68
C LEU A 27 -5.03 -21.00 1.38
N PRO A 28 -4.18 -21.76 0.66
CA PRO A 28 -2.88 -21.34 0.10
C PRO A 28 -2.98 -20.66 -1.27
N GLN A 29 -4.16 -20.60 -1.89
CA GLN A 29 -4.37 -20.06 -3.24
C GLN A 29 -5.05 -18.69 -3.17
N PRO A 30 -4.33 -17.58 -3.38
CA PRO A 30 -4.91 -16.24 -3.33
C PRO A 30 -5.84 -15.99 -4.51
N HIS A 31 -6.96 -15.30 -4.25
CA HIS A 31 -7.86 -14.80 -5.27
C HIS A 31 -7.30 -13.51 -5.88
N THR A 32 -7.26 -13.43 -7.21
CA THR A 32 -6.65 -12.30 -7.93
C THR A 32 -7.40 -10.97 -7.79
N GLY A 33 -8.69 -11.01 -7.43
CA GLY A 33 -9.49 -9.82 -7.19
C GLY A 33 -9.40 -9.24 -5.78
N LEU A 34 -8.66 -9.88 -4.86
CA LEU A 34 -8.42 -9.37 -3.51
C LEU A 34 -7.00 -8.84 -3.45
N THR A 35 -6.88 -7.51 -3.51
CA THR A 35 -5.60 -6.79 -3.47
C THR A 35 -5.67 -5.74 -2.38
N ASN A 36 -4.51 -5.31 -1.88
CA ASN A 36 -4.44 -4.08 -1.09
C ASN A 36 -5.08 -2.90 -1.85
N LYS A 37 -5.39 -1.82 -1.12
CA LYS A 37 -6.06 -0.65 -1.68
C LYS A 37 -5.39 0.64 -1.24
N LEU A 38 -5.01 1.48 -2.21
CA LEU A 38 -4.67 2.88 -2.01
C LEU A 38 -5.78 3.75 -2.58
N TYR A 39 -6.34 4.62 -1.75
CA TYR A 39 -7.29 5.64 -2.15
C TYR A 39 -6.63 7.01 -2.02
N ARG A 40 -6.52 7.73 -3.15
CA ARG A 40 -6.14 9.15 -3.13
C ARG A 40 -7.31 9.98 -2.62
N ASN A 41 -7.04 10.89 -1.69
CA ASN A 41 -8.01 11.81 -1.14
C ASN A 41 -7.92 13.18 -1.82
N ASP A 42 -8.92 13.51 -2.64
CA ASP A 42 -9.04 14.83 -3.27
C ASP A 42 -10.01 15.73 -2.45
N GLY A 43 -9.83 15.75 -1.13
CA GLY A 43 -10.65 16.44 -0.12
C GLY A 43 -12.02 15.81 0.18
N HIS A 44 -12.95 15.82 -0.78
CA HIS A 44 -14.31 15.27 -0.61
C HIS A 44 -14.53 13.92 -1.31
N HIS A 45 -13.51 13.42 -2.01
CA HIS A 45 -13.60 12.22 -2.84
C HIS A 45 -12.41 11.31 -2.58
N LEU A 46 -12.69 10.01 -2.51
CA LEU A 46 -11.67 8.96 -2.45
C LEU A 46 -11.63 8.21 -3.79
N THR A 47 -10.48 8.24 -4.45
CA THR A 47 -10.28 7.60 -5.76
C THR A 47 -9.36 6.39 -5.60
N ASP A 48 -9.82 5.17 -5.95
CA ASP A 48 -8.96 3.98 -5.96
C ASP A 48 -7.90 4.11 -7.05
N VAL A 49 -6.65 4.33 -6.64
CA VAL A 49 -5.47 4.49 -7.53
C VAL A 49 -4.54 3.27 -7.49
N THR A 50 -4.87 2.26 -6.68
CA THR A 50 -4.03 1.09 -6.37
C THR A 50 -3.31 0.49 -7.57
N LYS A 51 -4.07 0.12 -8.60
CA LYS A 51 -3.54 -0.60 -9.76
C LYS A 51 -2.70 0.31 -10.66
N ALA A 52 -3.06 1.59 -10.73
CA ALA A 52 -2.33 2.55 -11.54
C ALA A 52 -0.92 2.79 -10.99
N LEU A 53 -0.74 2.63 -9.68
CA LEU A 53 0.51 2.92 -8.96
C LEU A 53 1.31 1.66 -8.60
N GLY A 54 0.91 0.48 -9.08
CA GLY A 54 1.65 -0.78 -8.85
C GLY A 54 1.47 -1.40 -7.45
N LEU A 55 0.45 -1.00 -6.70
CA LEU A 55 0.19 -1.48 -5.34
C LEU A 55 -0.86 -2.60 -5.25
N ASP A 56 -1.20 -3.26 -6.36
CA ASP A 56 -2.23 -4.30 -6.45
C ASP A 56 -1.75 -5.68 -5.98
N ASN A 57 -0.87 -5.72 -4.98
CA ASN A 57 -0.41 -6.95 -4.34
C ASN A 57 -1.60 -7.75 -3.77
N ASN A 58 -1.68 -9.03 -4.15
CA ASN A 58 -2.75 -9.96 -3.79
C ASN A 58 -2.33 -10.99 -2.72
N GLN A 59 -1.22 -10.78 -2.01
CA GLN A 59 -0.81 -11.62 -0.90
C GLN A 59 -1.81 -11.51 0.27
N TYR A 60 -1.75 -12.46 1.19
CA TYR A 60 -2.48 -12.33 2.45
C TYR A 60 -1.75 -11.32 3.33
N GLY A 61 -2.18 -10.07 3.29
CA GLY A 61 -1.60 -8.98 4.07
C GLY A 61 -2.06 -8.99 5.52
N ILE A 62 -1.16 -8.57 6.40
CA ILE A 62 -1.36 -8.49 7.85
C ILE A 62 -1.30 -7.03 8.32
N GLY A 63 -0.25 -6.29 7.94
CA GLY A 63 -0.04 -4.94 8.43
C GLY A 63 0.86 -4.11 7.50
N VAL A 64 0.85 -2.81 7.72
CA VAL A 64 1.61 -1.82 6.94
C VAL A 64 2.33 -0.87 7.88
N ILE A 65 3.53 -0.45 7.48
CA ILE A 65 4.30 0.62 8.11
C ILE A 65 4.61 1.63 7.02
N VAL A 66 4.45 2.92 7.33
CA VAL A 66 4.84 4.03 6.47
C VAL A 66 6.15 4.61 6.99
N GLY A 67 7.11 4.84 6.11
CA GLY A 67 8.38 5.49 6.45
C GLY A 67 9.15 5.87 5.19
N ASP A 68 10.03 6.83 5.31
CA ASP A 68 11.01 7.18 4.26
C ASP A 68 12.28 6.38 4.56
N TYR A 69 12.47 5.23 3.89
CA TYR A 69 13.51 4.27 4.27
C TYR A 69 14.87 4.60 3.65
N ASP A 70 14.89 5.27 2.50
CA ASP A 70 16.12 5.62 1.77
C ASP A 70 16.49 7.11 1.85
N GLY A 71 15.63 7.94 2.46
CA GLY A 71 15.89 9.34 2.74
C GLY A 71 15.65 10.25 1.54
N ASP A 72 14.85 9.82 0.56
CA ASP A 72 14.54 10.60 -0.65
C ASP A 72 13.41 11.63 -0.44
N GLY A 73 12.76 11.59 0.73
CA GLY A 73 11.68 12.49 1.10
C GLY A 73 10.28 11.98 0.70
N CYS A 74 10.18 10.83 0.05
CA CYS A 74 8.94 10.16 -0.30
C CYS A 74 8.58 9.12 0.76
N ARG A 75 7.29 8.83 0.90
CA ARG A 75 6.81 7.84 1.88
C ARG A 75 6.69 6.46 1.25
N ASP A 76 7.47 5.52 1.77
CA ASP A 76 7.47 4.11 1.38
C ASP A 76 6.55 3.27 2.25
N LEU A 77 6.22 2.08 1.76
CA LEU A 77 5.36 1.11 2.45
C LEU A 77 6.11 -0.19 2.73
N TYR A 78 6.18 -0.59 4.00
CA TYR A 78 6.59 -1.94 4.38
C TYR A 78 5.37 -2.78 4.75
N LEU A 79 5.10 -3.80 3.96
CA LEU A 79 3.97 -4.71 4.08
C LEU A 79 4.40 -6.00 4.76
N THR A 80 3.69 -6.34 5.83
CA THR A 80 3.81 -7.65 6.47
C THR A 80 2.74 -8.58 5.94
N ASN A 81 3.14 -9.78 5.51
CA ASN A 81 2.24 -10.74 4.88
C ASN A 81 2.36 -12.11 5.54
N PHE A 82 1.37 -12.98 5.31
CA PHE A 82 1.57 -14.41 5.49
C PHE A 82 2.52 -14.90 4.40
N GLY A 83 3.79 -15.09 4.76
CA GLY A 83 4.88 -15.43 3.83
C GLY A 83 5.93 -14.33 3.78
N SER A 84 6.39 -13.98 2.58
CA SER A 84 7.37 -12.91 2.39
C SER A 84 6.74 -11.53 2.61
N ASN A 85 7.41 -10.70 3.40
CA ASN A 85 7.11 -9.28 3.49
C ASN A 85 7.56 -8.58 2.21
N VAL A 86 6.97 -7.41 1.93
CA VAL A 86 7.25 -6.60 0.74
C VAL A 86 7.60 -5.18 1.18
N LEU A 87 8.61 -4.58 0.55
CA LEU A 87 8.95 -3.17 0.68
C LEU A 87 8.64 -2.49 -0.66
N CYS A 88 7.67 -1.59 -0.66
CA CYS A 88 7.32 -0.77 -1.80
C CYS A 88 7.98 0.60 -1.63
N ARG A 89 8.99 0.90 -2.44
CA ARG A 89 9.58 2.24 -2.53
C ARG A 89 8.67 3.15 -3.34
N ASN A 90 8.39 4.35 -2.87
CA ASN A 90 7.75 5.40 -3.65
C ASN A 90 8.80 6.07 -4.55
N ASP A 91 8.59 6.06 -5.86
CA ASP A 91 9.59 6.55 -6.82
C ASP A 91 9.55 8.09 -7.01
N GLY A 92 8.75 8.80 -6.21
CA GLY A 92 8.65 10.28 -6.19
C GLY A 92 7.77 10.87 -7.28
N ASP A 93 7.19 10.04 -8.14
CA ASP A 93 6.16 10.40 -9.12
C ASP A 93 4.76 9.83 -8.76
N GLY A 94 4.63 9.34 -7.53
CA GLY A 94 3.43 8.68 -7.00
C GLY A 94 3.34 7.19 -7.32
N THR A 95 4.23 6.64 -8.16
CA THR A 95 4.28 5.20 -8.41
C THR A 95 5.15 4.47 -7.38
N PHE A 96 4.93 3.16 -7.25
CA PHE A 96 5.64 2.33 -6.29
C PHE A 96 6.34 1.14 -6.97
N THR A 97 7.56 0.85 -6.51
CA THR A 97 8.36 -0.31 -6.93
C THR A 97 8.59 -1.27 -5.76
N ASP A 98 8.32 -2.55 -5.95
CA ASP A 98 8.74 -3.61 -5.02
C ASP A 98 10.27 -3.79 -5.10
N VAL A 99 10.96 -3.62 -3.97
CA VAL A 99 12.43 -3.70 -3.86
C VAL A 99 12.91 -4.86 -2.96
N THR A 100 12.06 -5.88 -2.74
CA THR A 100 12.41 -7.09 -1.96
C THR A 100 13.06 -8.22 -2.75
#